data_AF-A0A0D0NED6-F1
#
_entry.id   AF-A0A0D0NED6-F1
#
_cell.length_a   1.000
_cell.length_b   1.000
_cell.length_c   1.000
_cell.angle_alpha   90.00
_cell.angle_beta   90.00
_cell.angle_gamma   90.00
#
_symmetry.space_group_name_H-M   'P 1'
#
loop_
_entity.id
_entity.type
_entity.pdbx_description
1 polymer ?
#
loop_
_entity_poly.entity_id
_entity_poly.type
_entity_poly.pdbx_seq_one_letter_code
_entity_poly.pdbx_strand_id
1 'polypeptide(L)'
;MSVAVPVPLSAEQLARDLAVRDLTDPAAGPHAVQLLVDRAADALSRHWSCPVRVHRGERTVTVADNYDHLNYRADDVTRDTRYTRYVDGRRMLRSHSSALVPGALRALAAGPAGESVLLVCPGLVYRRDSIDRLHTGTPHQLDLWYLTRRRLPAGPDDLTGMIAVLAEALLPGAEYRTEERVHPYTLAGRQLDVRVGEEWVEVAECGLAHPEVLARAGLGPEWSGLALGMGLDRVLMLLKGIPDIRILRSADPAVAVQLTDLAPYRPVSALPAVRRDLSVAVDRTELAEDLGDRVRDALGPDADCVESVEILSSTPCRELPPQALTRLGARPDQHNLLVKVVLRHLHRTLTDSDANALRDRVYAALHQGAAHQWAATAS
;
A
#
# COMPACT_ATOMS: atom_id res chain seq x y z
N MET A 1 -1.23 -27.79 -5.77
CA MET A 1 -2.45 -26.97 -5.95
C MET A 1 -2.31 -26.23 -7.27
N SER A 2 -3.31 -26.29 -8.14
CA SER A 2 -3.31 -25.51 -9.38
C SER A 2 -3.27 -24.03 -9.03
N VAL A 3 -2.22 -23.30 -9.44
CA VAL A 3 -2.16 -21.84 -9.30
C VAL A 3 -3.27 -21.30 -10.19
N ALA A 4 -4.31 -20.72 -9.59
CA ALA A 4 -5.39 -20.12 -10.35
C ALA A 4 -4.80 -19.10 -11.32
N VAL A 5 -5.14 -19.21 -12.62
CA VAL A 5 -4.69 -18.26 -13.62
C VAL A 5 -5.24 -16.88 -13.22
N PRO A 6 -4.38 -15.85 -13.06
CA PRO A 6 -4.83 -14.53 -12.68
C PRO A 6 -5.87 -14.00 -13.67
N VAL A 7 -7.00 -13.52 -13.15
CA VAL A 7 -7.97 -12.76 -13.96
C VAL A 7 -7.38 -11.36 -14.18
N PRO A 8 -7.07 -10.96 -15.42
CA PRO A 8 -6.55 -9.63 -15.68
C PRO A 8 -7.60 -8.55 -15.40
N LEU A 9 -7.13 -7.34 -15.08
CA LEU A 9 -8.00 -6.17 -14.97
C LEU A 9 -8.75 -5.91 -16.28
N SER A 10 -10.01 -5.51 -16.17
CA SER A 10 -10.71 -4.90 -17.30
C SER A 10 -10.07 -3.55 -17.68
N ALA A 11 -10.30 -3.09 -18.92
CA ALA A 11 -9.78 -1.80 -19.38
C ALA A 11 -10.26 -0.63 -18.50
N GLU A 12 -11.50 -0.68 -18.01
CA GLU A 12 -12.07 0.33 -17.12
C GLU A 12 -11.42 0.33 -15.73
N GLN A 13 -11.18 -0.86 -15.15
CA GLN A 13 -10.45 -0.97 -13.89
C GLN A 13 -9.02 -0.44 -14.03
N LEU A 14 -8.32 -0.84 -15.10
CA LEU A 14 -6.96 -0.37 -15.36
C LEU A 14 -6.90 1.15 -15.54
N ALA A 15 -7.80 1.73 -16.33
CA ALA A 15 -7.85 3.18 -16.52
C ALA A 15 -8.11 3.93 -15.20
N ARG A 16 -9.01 3.39 -14.36
CA ARG A 16 -9.33 3.95 -13.04
C ARG A 16 -8.14 3.91 -12.09
N ASP A 17 -7.45 2.78 -12.00
CA ASP A 17 -6.27 2.63 -11.15
C ASP A 17 -5.14 3.57 -11.61
N LEU A 18 -4.89 3.66 -12.92
CA LEU A 18 -3.87 4.55 -13.47
C LEU A 18 -4.22 6.04 -13.33
N ALA A 19 -5.49 6.40 -13.15
CA ALA A 19 -5.92 7.78 -12.94
C ALA A 19 -5.64 8.29 -11.51
N VAL A 20 -5.29 7.42 -10.57
CA VAL A 20 -4.98 7.83 -9.19
C VAL A 20 -3.75 8.75 -9.17
N ARG A 21 -3.89 9.91 -8.50
CA ARG A 21 -2.80 10.88 -8.35
C ARG A 21 -1.63 10.25 -7.58
N ASP A 22 -0.42 10.30 -8.14
CA ASP A 22 0.80 9.92 -7.41
C ASP A 22 1.29 11.15 -6.63
N LEU A 23 1.13 11.12 -5.31
CA LEU A 23 1.50 12.24 -4.43
C LEU A 23 3.02 12.43 -4.35
N THR A 24 3.80 11.43 -4.76
CA THR A 24 5.26 11.56 -4.81
C THR A 24 5.72 12.33 -6.04
N ASP A 25 4.89 12.49 -7.09
CA ASP A 25 5.26 13.08 -8.37
C ASP A 25 5.00 14.60 -8.39
N PRO A 26 6.04 15.45 -8.48
CA PRO A 26 5.88 16.90 -8.56
C PRO A 26 5.06 17.36 -9.78
N ALA A 27 5.07 16.59 -10.87
CA ALA A 27 4.26 16.89 -12.06
C ALA A 27 2.75 16.77 -11.78
N ALA A 28 2.37 16.00 -10.75
CA ALA A 28 1.00 15.89 -10.27
C ALA A 28 0.62 16.97 -9.24
N GLY A 29 1.46 17.99 -9.04
CA GLY A 29 1.27 19.10 -8.09
C GLY A 29 1.92 18.86 -6.73
N PRO A 30 2.10 19.92 -5.91
CA PRO A 30 2.82 19.84 -4.65
C PRO A 30 2.12 18.95 -3.62
N HIS A 31 2.91 18.25 -2.81
CA HIS A 31 2.42 17.47 -1.67
C HIS A 31 3.54 17.18 -0.65
N ALA A 32 3.20 17.08 0.63
CA ALA A 32 4.12 16.85 1.75
C ALA A 32 4.86 15.50 1.67
N VAL A 33 4.30 14.53 0.95
CA VAL A 33 4.98 13.25 0.64
C VAL A 33 6.29 13.49 -0.13
N GLN A 34 6.34 14.50 -1.01
CA GLN A 34 7.55 14.84 -1.76
C GLN A 34 8.65 15.31 -0.81
N LEU A 35 8.29 16.13 0.18
CA LEU A 35 9.22 16.61 1.21
C LEU A 35 9.78 15.48 2.07
N LEU A 36 9.03 14.39 2.30
CA LEU A 36 9.57 13.20 2.97
C LEU A 36 10.58 12.46 2.12
N VAL A 37 10.31 12.31 0.82
CA VAL A 37 11.26 11.70 -0.13
C VAL A 37 12.56 12.49 -0.16
N ASP A 38 12.46 13.82 -0.30
CA ASP A 38 13.61 14.72 -0.33
C ASP A 38 14.39 14.65 1.00
N ARG A 39 13.69 14.70 2.14
CA ARG A 39 14.31 14.61 3.47
C ARG A 39 15.07 13.30 3.68
N ALA A 40 14.52 12.16 3.23
CA ALA A 40 15.20 10.88 3.30
C ALA A 40 16.45 10.83 2.40
N ALA A 41 16.29 11.26 1.14
CA ALA A 41 17.36 11.26 0.16
C ALA A 41 18.51 12.20 0.57
N ASP A 42 18.19 13.40 1.05
CA ASP A 42 19.17 14.39 1.52
C ASP A 42 19.90 13.95 2.78
N ALA A 43 19.24 13.25 3.70
CA ALA A 43 19.88 12.75 4.91
C ALA A 43 20.92 11.68 4.57
N LEU A 44 20.56 10.71 3.75
CA LEU A 44 21.44 9.60 3.36
C LEU A 44 22.55 10.04 2.41
N SER A 45 22.24 10.89 1.41
CA SER A 45 23.25 11.37 0.47
C SER A 45 24.32 12.22 1.16
N ARG A 46 23.96 13.04 2.16
CA ARG A 46 24.92 13.73 3.02
C ARG A 46 25.71 12.77 3.90
N HIS A 47 25.04 11.79 4.50
CA HIS A 47 25.70 10.80 5.37
C HIS A 47 26.81 10.02 4.63
N TRP A 48 26.56 9.59 3.39
CA TRP A 48 27.55 8.86 2.59
C TRP A 48 28.31 9.70 1.57
N SER A 49 28.04 11.01 1.49
CA SER A 49 28.62 11.91 0.48
C SER A 49 28.52 11.34 -0.94
N CYS A 50 27.33 10.86 -1.33
CA CYS A 50 27.12 10.16 -2.59
C CYS A 50 26.09 10.86 -3.49
N PRO A 51 26.20 10.73 -4.82
CA PRO A 51 25.20 11.28 -5.74
C PRO A 51 23.86 10.54 -5.61
N VAL A 52 22.78 11.30 -5.77
CA VAL A 52 21.41 10.80 -5.80
C VAL A 52 20.96 10.54 -7.24
N ARG A 53 20.31 9.41 -7.50
CA ARG A 53 19.61 9.14 -8.76
C ARG A 53 18.16 8.73 -8.48
N VAL A 54 17.22 9.58 -8.89
CA VAL A 54 15.79 9.31 -8.75
C VAL A 54 15.30 8.46 -9.93
N HIS A 55 14.56 7.39 -9.66
CA HIS A 55 13.97 6.51 -10.67
C HIS A 55 12.50 6.23 -10.35
N ARG A 56 11.58 6.80 -11.15
CA ARG A 56 10.12 6.66 -10.93
C ARG A 56 9.48 5.50 -11.69
N GLY A 57 10.03 5.16 -12.85
CA GLY A 57 9.56 4.10 -13.75
C GLY A 57 8.07 4.13 -14.08
N GLU A 58 7.61 3.10 -14.79
CA GLU A 58 6.20 2.94 -15.16
C GLU A 58 5.37 2.35 -14.01
N ARG A 59 4.06 2.65 -14.00
CA ARG A 59 3.10 2.05 -13.04
C ARG A 59 2.81 0.60 -13.36
N THR A 60 2.80 0.28 -14.66
CA THR A 60 2.70 -1.09 -15.16
C THR A 60 4.10 -1.64 -15.37
N VAL A 61 4.45 -2.70 -14.65
CA VAL A 61 5.77 -3.35 -14.68
C VAL A 61 5.64 -4.77 -15.18
N THR A 62 6.77 -5.37 -15.56
CA THR A 62 6.79 -6.81 -15.82
C THR A 62 6.68 -7.59 -14.50
N VAL A 63 6.06 -8.77 -14.53
CA VAL A 63 6.06 -9.71 -13.39
C VAL A 63 7.50 -10.04 -12.97
N ALA A 64 8.42 -10.08 -13.95
CA ALA A 64 9.83 -10.30 -13.68
C ALA A 64 10.48 -9.18 -12.86
N ASP A 65 10.24 -7.91 -13.20
CA ASP A 65 10.77 -6.79 -12.41
C ASP A 65 10.10 -6.66 -11.04
N ASN A 66 8.81 -6.99 -10.94
CA ASN A 66 8.13 -6.96 -9.65
C ASN A 66 8.58 -8.12 -8.72
N TYR A 67 8.99 -9.27 -9.27
CA TYR A 67 9.24 -10.45 -8.46
C TYR A 67 10.52 -11.21 -8.82
N ASP A 68 10.64 -11.74 -10.04
CA ASP A 68 11.72 -12.67 -10.42
C ASP A 68 13.11 -12.05 -10.22
N HIS A 69 13.28 -10.80 -10.66
CA HIS A 69 14.54 -10.08 -10.56
C HIS A 69 14.90 -9.69 -9.11
N LEU A 70 13.94 -9.79 -8.19
CA LEU A 70 14.09 -9.56 -6.76
C LEU A 70 14.11 -10.88 -5.96
N ASN A 71 14.37 -12.02 -6.63
CA ASN A 71 14.50 -13.37 -6.02
C ASN A 71 13.22 -13.93 -5.37
N TYR A 72 12.06 -13.32 -5.55
CA TYR A 72 10.81 -13.95 -5.11
C TYR A 72 10.67 -15.31 -5.81
N ARG A 73 10.24 -16.32 -5.07
CA ARG A 73 9.98 -17.64 -5.63
C ARG A 73 8.63 -17.67 -6.32
N ALA A 74 8.47 -18.53 -7.32
CA ALA A 74 7.22 -18.67 -8.06
C ALA A 74 6.04 -19.09 -7.16
N ASP A 75 6.31 -19.78 -6.06
CA ASP A 75 5.35 -20.24 -5.05
C ASP A 75 5.16 -19.28 -3.87
N ASP A 76 5.79 -18.11 -3.88
CA ASP A 76 5.64 -17.12 -2.81
C ASP A 76 4.20 -16.58 -2.76
N VAL A 77 3.64 -16.52 -1.54
CA VAL A 77 2.30 -15.99 -1.27
C VAL A 77 2.13 -14.54 -1.74
N THR A 78 3.22 -13.77 -1.79
CA THR A 78 3.21 -12.37 -2.27
C THR A 78 2.90 -12.23 -3.76
N ARG A 79 3.04 -13.32 -4.54
CA ARG A 79 2.65 -13.38 -5.95
C ARG A 79 1.18 -13.76 -6.15
N ASP A 80 0.51 -14.19 -5.09
CA ASP A 80 -0.88 -14.60 -5.16
C ASP A 80 -1.75 -13.44 -5.66
N THR A 81 -2.62 -13.77 -6.61
CA THR A 81 -3.61 -12.86 -7.20
C THR A 81 -4.47 -12.13 -6.17
N ARG A 82 -4.62 -12.69 -4.97
CA ARG A 82 -5.31 -12.08 -3.83
C ARG A 82 -4.65 -10.80 -3.32
N TYR A 83 -3.37 -10.56 -3.62
CA TYR A 83 -2.65 -9.38 -3.13
C TYR A 83 -2.29 -8.39 -4.24
N THR A 84 -2.53 -8.74 -5.50
CA THR A 84 -2.04 -7.95 -6.64
C THR A 84 -3.01 -7.88 -7.83
N ARG A 85 -2.69 -7.00 -8.79
CA ARG A 85 -3.56 -6.63 -9.92
C ARG A 85 -2.80 -6.82 -11.24
N TYR A 86 -3.13 -7.89 -11.96
CA TYR A 86 -2.49 -8.25 -13.22
C TYR A 86 -3.11 -7.50 -14.40
N VAL A 87 -2.29 -6.98 -15.30
CA VAL A 87 -2.71 -6.34 -16.55
C VAL A 87 -2.86 -7.37 -17.66
N ASP A 88 -1.92 -8.32 -17.71
CA ASP A 88 -1.95 -9.49 -18.60
C ASP A 88 -1.04 -10.60 -18.02
N GLY A 89 -0.78 -11.65 -18.79
CA GLY A 89 0.05 -12.79 -18.34
C GLY A 89 1.54 -12.47 -18.11
N ARG A 90 2.01 -11.25 -18.41
CA ARG A 90 3.40 -10.82 -18.22
C ARG A 90 3.55 -9.49 -17.49
N ARG A 91 2.47 -8.70 -17.38
CA ARG A 91 2.49 -7.36 -16.79
C ARG A 91 1.46 -7.21 -15.69
N MET A 92 1.77 -6.33 -14.75
CA MET A 92 0.95 -6.04 -13.58
C MET A 92 1.10 -4.57 -13.17
N LEU A 93 0.14 -4.07 -12.41
CA LEU A 93 0.36 -2.86 -11.62
C LEU A 93 1.34 -3.21 -10.49
N ARG A 94 2.40 -2.42 -10.34
CA ARG A 94 3.46 -2.69 -9.35
C ARG A 94 2.89 -2.80 -7.93
N SER A 95 3.21 -3.87 -7.21
CA SER A 95 2.67 -4.13 -5.86
C SER A 95 3.53 -3.57 -4.73
N HIS A 96 4.75 -3.15 -5.04
CA HIS A 96 5.68 -2.47 -4.14
C HIS A 96 6.68 -1.62 -4.94
N SER A 97 7.30 -0.62 -4.31
CA SER A 97 8.26 0.27 -4.99
C SER A 97 9.54 -0.46 -5.40
N SER A 98 9.90 -1.58 -4.75
CA SER A 98 11.09 -2.35 -5.12
C SER A 98 11.01 -2.89 -6.55
N ALA A 99 9.81 -2.99 -7.15
CA ALA A 99 9.64 -3.35 -8.56
C ALA A 99 10.35 -2.39 -9.54
N LEU A 100 10.68 -1.17 -9.09
CA LEU A 100 11.44 -0.18 -9.84
C LEU A 100 12.96 -0.43 -9.80
N VAL A 101 13.43 -1.15 -8.78
CA VAL A 101 14.85 -1.34 -8.49
C VAL A 101 15.57 -2.10 -9.61
N PRO A 102 15.05 -3.22 -10.16
CA PRO A 102 15.74 -3.92 -11.25
C PRO A 102 16.00 -3.02 -12.47
N GLY A 103 15.02 -2.16 -12.83
CA GLY A 103 15.19 -1.17 -13.90
C GLY A 103 16.26 -0.12 -13.57
N ALA A 104 16.24 0.40 -12.34
CA ALA A 104 17.23 1.36 -11.86
C ALA A 104 18.65 0.78 -11.81
N LEU A 105 18.82 -0.47 -11.38
CA LEU A 105 20.10 -1.18 -11.35
C LEU A 105 20.64 -1.43 -12.76
N ARG A 106 19.80 -1.87 -13.70
CA ARG A 106 20.21 -2.03 -15.11
C ARG A 106 20.65 -0.71 -15.73
N ALA A 107 19.96 0.38 -15.42
CA ALA A 107 20.35 1.72 -15.86
C ALA A 107 21.68 2.17 -15.24
N LEU A 108 21.94 1.84 -13.98
CA LEU A 108 23.23 2.08 -13.33
C LEU A 108 24.35 1.28 -14.01
N ALA A 109 24.13 0.00 -14.30
CA ALA A 109 25.10 -0.87 -14.95
C ALA A 109 25.46 -0.43 -16.38
N ALA A 110 24.49 0.14 -17.11
CA ALA A 110 24.69 0.63 -18.48
C ALA A 110 25.36 2.02 -18.56
N GLY A 111 25.36 2.79 -17.47
CA GLY A 111 25.85 4.17 -17.44
C GLY A 111 27.22 4.32 -16.77
N PRO A 112 27.84 5.51 -16.84
CA PRO A 112 29.03 5.80 -16.03
C PRO A 112 28.65 5.71 -14.54
N ALA A 113 29.42 4.92 -13.80
CA ALA A 113 29.19 4.69 -12.38
C ALA A 113 30.34 5.29 -11.56
N GLY A 114 29.99 6.15 -10.58
CA GLY A 114 30.92 6.62 -9.55
C GLY A 114 31.32 5.50 -8.58
N GLU A 115 31.95 5.84 -7.47
CA GLU A 115 32.29 4.87 -6.41
C GLU A 115 31.08 4.46 -5.56
N SER A 116 30.08 5.34 -5.48
CA SER A 116 28.82 5.10 -4.77
C SER A 116 27.67 5.87 -5.40
N VAL A 117 26.45 5.46 -5.09
CA VAL A 117 25.21 6.12 -5.52
C VAL A 117 24.07 5.75 -4.57
N LEU A 118 23.15 6.70 -4.33
CA LEU A 118 21.85 6.44 -3.72
C LEU A 118 20.78 6.43 -4.80
N LEU A 119 20.20 5.26 -5.07
CA LEU A 119 19.00 5.16 -5.90
C LEU A 119 17.77 5.46 -5.04
N VAL A 120 16.90 6.33 -5.54
CA VAL A 120 15.67 6.77 -4.87
C VAL A 120 14.50 6.44 -5.78
N CYS A 121 13.68 5.47 -5.37
CA CYS A 121 12.58 4.95 -6.16
C CYS A 121 11.23 5.21 -5.47
N PRO A 122 10.71 6.45 -5.52
CA PRO A 122 9.41 6.78 -4.95
C PRO A 122 8.29 6.42 -5.94
N GLY A 123 7.14 6.03 -5.43
CA GLY A 123 5.94 5.97 -6.26
C GLY A 123 4.72 5.34 -5.60
N LEU A 124 3.59 5.58 -6.24
CA LEU A 124 2.33 4.90 -5.96
C LEU A 124 2.42 3.41 -6.28
N VAL A 125 1.94 2.52 -5.41
CA VAL A 125 1.86 1.08 -5.65
C VAL A 125 0.41 0.62 -5.54
N TYR A 126 0.11 -0.60 -5.99
CA TYR A 126 -1.26 -1.11 -6.07
C TYR A 126 -1.35 -2.44 -5.34
N ARG A 127 -2.22 -2.48 -4.33
CA ARG A 127 -2.45 -3.66 -3.49
C ARG A 127 -3.94 -3.89 -3.35
N ARG A 128 -4.32 -5.16 -3.21
CA ARG A 128 -5.62 -5.47 -2.60
C ARG A 128 -5.41 -5.37 -1.09
N ASP A 129 -6.23 -4.56 -0.46
CA ASP A 129 -6.10 -4.22 0.96
C ASP A 129 -7.49 -4.11 1.59
N SER A 130 -7.55 -4.03 2.91
CA SER A 130 -8.76 -3.70 3.65
C SER A 130 -9.18 -2.24 3.39
N ILE A 131 -10.37 -1.87 3.85
CA ILE A 131 -10.79 -0.46 3.94
C ILE A 131 -10.88 -0.13 5.42
N ASP A 132 -9.94 0.69 5.90
CA ASP A 132 -9.95 1.29 7.22
C ASP A 132 -9.21 2.64 7.18
N ARG A 133 -8.95 3.22 8.36
CA ARG A 133 -8.31 4.54 8.47
C ARG A 133 -6.81 4.55 8.18
N LEU A 134 -6.17 3.38 8.10
CA LEU A 134 -4.73 3.21 7.97
C LEU A 134 -4.33 2.55 6.64
N HIS A 135 -5.26 1.88 5.97
CA HIS A 135 -5.03 1.10 4.76
C HIS A 135 -5.68 1.72 3.53
N THR A 136 -5.01 1.54 2.40
CA THR A 136 -5.50 1.97 1.08
C THR A 136 -5.00 0.99 0.04
N GLY A 137 -5.79 0.76 -1.01
CA GLY A 137 -5.35 -0.06 -2.14
C GLY A 137 -4.26 0.61 -3.01
N THR A 138 -3.99 1.89 -2.77
CA THR A 138 -3.01 2.68 -3.55
C THR A 138 -2.06 3.51 -2.66
N PRO A 139 -1.22 2.85 -1.83
CA PRO A 139 -0.28 3.56 -0.98
C PRO A 139 0.93 4.04 -1.78
N HIS A 140 1.66 5.02 -1.27
CA HIS A 140 2.94 5.47 -1.78
C HIS A 140 4.06 4.81 -0.97
N GLN A 141 5.07 4.33 -1.70
CA GLN A 141 6.25 3.74 -1.10
C GLN A 141 7.50 4.43 -1.62
N LEU A 142 8.58 4.23 -0.89
CA LEU A 142 9.91 4.68 -1.26
C LEU A 142 10.90 3.53 -1.07
N ASP A 143 11.59 3.16 -2.15
CA ASP A 143 12.77 2.32 -2.10
C ASP A 143 14.04 3.19 -2.15
N LEU A 144 14.94 2.97 -1.19
CA LEU A 144 16.24 3.61 -1.08
C LEU A 144 17.33 2.54 -1.16
N TRP A 145 18.18 2.63 -2.17
CA TRP A 145 19.25 1.67 -2.40
C TRP A 145 20.59 2.40 -2.46
N TYR A 146 21.37 2.28 -1.39
CA TYR A 146 22.75 2.75 -1.35
C TYR A 146 23.65 1.68 -1.93
N LEU A 147 24.35 1.99 -3.02
CA LEU A 147 25.23 1.07 -3.72
C LEU A 147 26.65 1.63 -3.73
N THR A 148 27.63 0.77 -3.50
CA THR A 148 29.04 1.15 -3.44
C THR A 148 29.95 0.03 -3.92
N ARG A 149 31.09 0.44 -4.49
CA ARG A 149 32.21 -0.41 -4.85
C ARG A 149 33.49 -0.08 -4.07
N ARG A 150 33.33 0.47 -2.86
CA ARG A 150 34.44 0.73 -1.94
C ARG A 150 35.13 -0.59 -1.55
N ARG A 151 36.39 -0.51 -1.10
CA ARG A 151 37.22 -1.70 -0.79
C ARG A 151 36.58 -2.69 0.19
N LEU A 152 35.90 -2.18 1.22
CA LEU A 152 35.14 -3.00 2.17
C LEU A 152 33.66 -3.01 1.75
N PRO A 153 33.01 -4.17 1.54
CA PRO A 153 31.60 -4.21 1.19
C PRO A 153 30.72 -3.46 2.21
N ALA A 154 29.54 -3.00 1.78
CA ALA A 154 28.52 -2.52 2.71
C ALA A 154 28.15 -3.65 3.69
N GLY A 155 28.10 -3.32 4.98
CA GLY A 155 27.92 -4.30 6.05
C GLY A 155 26.91 -3.87 7.12
N PRO A 156 26.78 -4.66 8.20
CA PRO A 156 25.80 -4.42 9.27
C PRO A 156 25.93 -3.05 9.96
N ASP A 157 27.13 -2.50 10.04
CA ASP A 157 27.37 -1.16 10.60
C ASP A 157 26.78 -0.06 9.71
N ASP A 158 26.95 -0.18 8.38
CA ASP A 158 26.32 0.75 7.43
C ASP A 158 24.79 0.64 7.48
N LEU A 159 24.26 -0.59 7.64
CA LEU A 159 22.81 -0.82 7.80
C LEU A 159 22.28 -0.16 9.07
N THR A 160 22.99 -0.33 10.20
CA THR A 160 22.62 0.31 11.47
C THR A 160 22.69 1.84 11.37
N GLY A 161 23.70 2.37 10.66
CA GLY A 161 23.83 3.80 10.35
C GLY A 161 22.66 4.33 9.51
N MET A 162 22.27 3.61 8.45
CA MET A 162 21.11 3.96 7.61
C MET A 162 19.82 4.06 8.43
N ILE A 163 19.57 3.08 9.30
CA ILE A 163 18.39 3.05 10.17
C ILE A 163 18.38 4.27 11.10
N ALA A 164 19.49 4.55 11.78
CA ALA A 164 19.59 5.69 12.70
C ALA A 164 19.40 7.03 11.98
N VAL A 165 20.02 7.21 10.81
CA VAL A 165 19.89 8.42 10.00
C VAL A 165 18.44 8.63 9.55
N LEU A 166 17.76 7.58 9.09
CA LEU A 166 16.37 7.70 8.63
C LEU A 166 15.38 7.87 9.77
N ALA A 167 15.57 7.20 10.91
CA ALA A 167 14.72 7.38 12.08
C ALA A 167 14.74 8.86 12.53
N GLU A 168 15.93 9.45 12.68
CA GLU A 168 16.07 10.85 13.05
C GLU A 168 15.58 11.81 11.95
N ALA A 169 15.88 11.48 10.68
CA ALA A 169 15.46 12.32 9.57
C ALA A 169 13.95 12.30 9.36
N LEU A 170 13.23 11.20 9.57
CA LEU A 170 11.82 11.11 9.21
C LEU A 170 10.90 11.30 10.42
N LEU A 171 11.30 10.83 11.59
CA LEU A 171 10.52 10.84 12.83
C LEU A 171 11.41 11.27 14.00
N PRO A 172 11.89 12.52 14.01
CA PRO A 172 12.87 12.99 15.00
C PRO A 172 12.35 12.84 16.43
N GLY A 173 13.18 12.24 17.29
CA GLY A 173 12.84 11.97 18.68
C GLY A 173 11.87 10.80 18.92
N ALA A 174 11.41 10.10 17.89
CA ALA A 174 10.62 8.88 18.06
C ALA A 174 11.50 7.74 18.58
N GLU A 175 10.98 6.97 19.53
CA GLU A 175 11.61 5.71 19.91
C GLU A 175 11.36 4.67 18.83
N TYR A 176 12.42 3.97 18.44
CA TYR A 176 12.34 2.92 17.44
C TYR A 176 13.03 1.63 17.92
N ARG A 177 12.62 0.51 17.35
CA ARG A 177 13.25 -0.80 17.52
C ARG A 177 13.42 -1.47 16.16
N THR A 178 14.26 -2.50 16.12
CA THR A 178 14.42 -3.33 14.93
C THR A 178 14.20 -4.79 15.25
N GLU A 179 13.53 -5.50 14.36
CA GLU A 179 13.36 -6.94 14.43
C GLU A 179 13.94 -7.61 13.20
N GLU A 180 14.50 -8.81 13.32
CA GLU A 180 14.99 -9.57 12.17
C GLU A 180 13.83 -9.96 11.24
N ARG A 181 14.08 -9.83 9.94
CA ARG A 181 13.16 -10.23 8.87
C ARG A 181 13.92 -10.83 7.69
N VAL A 182 13.24 -11.69 6.95
CA VAL A 182 13.81 -12.31 5.75
C VAL A 182 13.08 -11.75 4.54
N HIS A 183 13.83 -11.15 3.62
CA HIS A 183 13.34 -10.67 2.33
C HIS A 183 14.09 -11.37 1.20
N PRO A 184 13.45 -11.69 0.06
CA PRO A 184 14.14 -12.37 -1.03
C PRO A 184 15.31 -11.56 -1.65
N TYR A 185 15.21 -10.23 -1.63
CA TYR A 185 16.17 -9.31 -2.25
C TYR A 185 17.17 -8.69 -1.27
N THR A 186 17.17 -9.11 0.01
CA THR A 186 18.15 -8.66 1.00
C THR A 186 18.78 -9.81 1.77
N LEU A 187 19.94 -9.55 2.38
CA LEU A 187 20.55 -10.37 3.43
C LEU A 187 20.52 -9.57 4.74
N ALA A 188 20.50 -10.27 5.88
CA ALA A 188 20.41 -9.64 7.21
C ALA A 188 19.26 -8.61 7.30
N GLY A 189 18.09 -9.00 6.79
CA GLY A 189 16.92 -8.15 6.75
C GLY A 189 16.44 -7.76 8.15
N ARG A 190 15.90 -6.54 8.26
CA ARG A 190 15.38 -5.94 9.48
C ARG A 190 14.10 -5.18 9.17
N GLN A 191 13.13 -5.29 10.07
CA GLN A 191 11.98 -4.39 10.17
C GLN A 191 12.33 -3.25 11.11
N LEU A 192 11.88 -2.04 10.80
CA LEU A 192 11.95 -0.85 11.64
C LEU A 192 10.55 -0.52 12.14
N ASP A 193 10.37 -0.59 13.46
CA ASP A 193 9.15 -0.18 14.14
C ASP A 193 9.40 1.10 14.94
N VAL A 194 8.40 1.96 15.00
CA VAL A 194 8.39 3.16 15.86
C VAL A 194 7.28 3.08 16.90
N ARG A 195 7.53 3.63 18.08
CA ARG A 195 6.58 3.60 19.20
C ARG A 195 5.52 4.68 19.05
N VAL A 196 4.25 4.28 19.08
CA VAL A 196 3.08 5.17 18.99
C VAL A 196 2.14 4.84 20.15
N GLY A 197 2.17 5.67 21.19
CA GLY A 197 1.51 5.33 22.45
C GLY A 197 2.11 4.07 23.07
N GLU A 198 1.30 3.02 23.21
CA GLU A 198 1.72 1.71 23.75
C GLU A 198 2.05 0.69 22.64
N GLU A 199 1.81 1.02 21.37
CA GLU A 199 1.96 0.11 20.25
C GLU A 199 3.25 0.37 19.45
N TRP A 200 3.73 -0.68 18.78
CA TRP A 200 4.83 -0.60 17.83
C TRP A 200 4.29 -0.67 16.41
N VAL A 201 4.60 0.35 15.62
CA VAL A 201 4.11 0.50 14.25
C VAL A 201 5.26 0.34 13.28
N GLU A 202 5.16 -0.65 12.40
CA GLU A 202 6.11 -0.86 11.31
C GLU A 202 6.08 0.30 10.31
N VAL A 203 7.25 0.87 10.02
CA VAL A 203 7.41 2.00 9.07
C VAL A 203 8.31 1.69 7.88
N ALA A 204 9.28 0.77 8.03
CA ALA A 204 10.20 0.40 6.97
C ALA A 204 10.77 -1.01 7.16
N GLU A 205 11.25 -1.59 6.07
CA GLU A 205 12.06 -2.81 6.08
C GLU A 205 13.35 -2.56 5.30
N CYS A 206 14.46 -3.16 5.73
CA CYS A 206 15.76 -2.94 5.12
C CYS A 206 16.69 -4.14 5.27
N GLY A 207 17.79 -4.15 4.52
CA GLY A 207 18.84 -5.16 4.65
C GLY A 207 20.04 -4.84 3.76
N LEU A 208 21.02 -5.74 3.74
CA LEU A 208 22.10 -5.70 2.77
C LEU A 208 21.55 -6.12 1.41
N ALA A 209 21.83 -5.36 0.35
CA ALA A 209 21.38 -5.69 -1.00
C ALA A 209 21.89 -7.07 -1.42
N HIS A 210 21.00 -7.96 -1.88
CA HIS A 210 21.37 -9.33 -2.19
C HIS A 210 22.30 -9.38 -3.43
N PRO A 211 23.48 -10.01 -3.37
CA PRO A 211 24.45 -10.03 -4.49
C PRO A 211 23.88 -10.56 -5.80
N GLU A 212 23.08 -11.63 -5.75
CA GLU A 212 22.37 -12.18 -6.92
C GLU A 212 21.48 -11.15 -7.63
N VAL A 213 20.80 -10.26 -6.88
CA VAL A 213 19.94 -9.22 -7.46
C VAL A 213 20.79 -8.20 -8.22
N LEU A 214 21.93 -7.80 -7.64
CA LEU A 214 22.88 -6.89 -8.28
C LEU A 214 23.49 -7.52 -9.55
N ALA A 215 23.94 -8.77 -9.44
CA ALA A 215 24.53 -9.53 -10.54
C ALA A 215 23.57 -9.71 -11.71
N ARG A 216 22.30 -10.05 -11.43
CA ARG A 216 21.26 -10.20 -12.46
C ARG A 216 20.96 -8.90 -13.20
N ALA A 217 21.17 -7.75 -12.55
CA ALA A 217 21.04 -6.44 -13.17
C ALA A 217 22.29 -5.97 -13.93
N GLY A 218 23.36 -6.78 -13.94
CA GLY A 218 24.61 -6.50 -14.65
C GLY A 218 25.67 -5.77 -13.82
N LEU A 219 25.49 -5.64 -12.50
CA LEU A 219 26.52 -5.10 -11.61
C LEU A 219 27.50 -6.21 -11.19
N GLY A 220 28.79 -5.94 -11.33
CA GLY A 220 29.85 -6.89 -10.99
C GLY A 220 30.00 -7.17 -9.48
N PRO A 221 30.83 -8.15 -9.09
CA PRO A 221 31.03 -8.56 -7.70
C PRO A 221 31.68 -7.50 -6.81
N GLU A 222 32.25 -6.44 -7.40
CA GLU A 222 32.73 -5.28 -6.67
C GLU A 222 31.61 -4.44 -6.06
N TRP A 223 30.36 -4.60 -6.54
CA TRP A 223 29.22 -3.88 -6.03
C TRP A 223 28.62 -4.57 -4.80
N SER A 224 28.34 -3.76 -3.79
CA SER A 224 27.57 -4.12 -2.61
C SER A 224 26.69 -2.95 -2.22
N GLY A 225 25.78 -3.14 -1.26
CA GLY A 225 24.92 -2.05 -0.86
C GLY A 225 23.92 -2.39 0.22
N LEU A 226 23.04 -1.44 0.47
CA LEU A 226 21.92 -1.52 1.37
C LEU A 226 20.65 -1.31 0.55
N ALA A 227 19.56 -1.95 0.98
CA ALA A 227 18.22 -1.77 0.45
C ALA A 227 17.29 -1.42 1.59
N LEU A 228 16.35 -0.50 1.35
CA LEU A 228 15.29 -0.16 2.27
C LEU A 228 14.01 0.15 1.48
N GLY A 229 12.88 -0.35 1.95
CA GLY A 229 11.53 0.02 1.50
C GLY A 229 10.73 0.59 2.65
N MET A 230 9.98 1.66 2.42
CA MET A 230 9.11 2.28 3.44
C MET A 230 7.75 2.71 2.89
N GLY A 231 6.73 2.72 3.75
CA GLY A 231 5.41 3.29 3.45
C GLY A 231 5.39 4.79 3.73
N LEU A 232 5.38 5.62 2.68
CA LEU A 232 5.43 7.08 2.80
C LEU A 232 4.18 7.65 3.49
N ASP A 233 3.00 7.12 3.17
CA ASP A 233 1.72 7.56 3.75
C ASP A 233 1.73 7.38 5.26
N ARG A 234 2.20 6.22 5.73
CA ARG A 234 2.30 5.91 7.16
C ARG A 234 3.29 6.81 7.87
N VAL A 235 4.49 6.99 7.31
CA VAL A 235 5.50 7.89 7.88
C VAL A 235 4.97 9.32 7.96
N LEU A 236 4.28 9.81 6.91
CA LEU A 236 3.69 11.14 6.91
C LEU A 236 2.59 11.29 7.95
N MET A 237 1.72 10.28 8.07
CA MET A 237 0.65 10.28 9.05
C MET A 237 1.20 10.33 10.48
N LEU A 238 2.24 9.55 10.78
CA LEU A 238 2.90 9.58 12.08
C LEU A 238 3.58 10.93 12.35
N LEU A 239 4.34 11.45 11.39
CA LEU A 239 5.02 12.73 11.53
C LEU A 239 4.06 13.90 11.76
N LYS A 240 2.94 13.92 11.03
CA LYS A 240 1.96 15.01 11.11
C LYS A 240 0.83 14.75 12.10
N GLY A 241 0.68 13.55 12.67
CA GLY A 241 -0.45 13.18 13.51
C GLY A 241 -1.78 13.11 12.73
N ILE A 242 -1.76 12.63 11.49
CA ILE A 242 -2.96 12.49 10.64
C ILE A 242 -3.68 11.17 11.01
N PRO A 243 -4.95 11.21 11.43
CA PRO A 243 -5.65 10.05 11.97
C PRO A 243 -6.30 9.13 10.92
N ASP A 244 -6.34 9.57 9.66
CA ASP A 244 -7.04 8.89 8.58
C ASP A 244 -6.32 9.10 7.25
N ILE A 245 -5.93 8.01 6.60
CA ILE A 245 -5.15 8.02 5.36
C ILE A 245 -5.87 8.77 4.22
N ARG A 246 -7.21 8.78 4.22
CA ARG A 246 -7.99 9.48 3.19
C ARG A 246 -7.75 11.00 3.21
N ILE A 247 -7.33 11.55 4.36
CA ILE A 247 -6.97 12.97 4.49
C ILE A 247 -5.82 13.34 3.54
N LEU A 248 -4.88 12.42 3.28
CA LEU A 248 -3.75 12.67 2.36
C LEU A 248 -4.17 12.98 0.92
N ARG A 249 -5.41 12.64 0.54
CA ARG A 249 -5.97 12.91 -0.80
C ARG A 249 -7.11 13.93 -0.78
N SER A 250 -7.39 14.51 0.38
CA SER A 250 -8.47 15.48 0.58
C SER A 250 -8.31 16.70 -0.34
N ALA A 251 -9.38 17.03 -1.08
CA ALA A 251 -9.47 18.24 -1.89
C ALA A 251 -10.00 19.46 -1.11
N ASP A 252 -10.29 19.30 0.20
CA ASP A 252 -10.73 20.41 1.04
C ASP A 252 -9.61 21.46 1.14
N PRO A 253 -9.82 22.73 0.77
CA PRO A 253 -8.78 23.76 0.85
C PRO A 253 -8.13 23.88 2.23
N ALA A 254 -8.88 23.70 3.31
CA ALA A 254 -8.37 23.78 4.68
C ALA A 254 -7.48 22.58 5.06
N VAL A 255 -7.63 21.44 4.37
CA VAL A 255 -6.75 20.28 4.51
C VAL A 255 -5.58 20.36 3.53
N ALA A 256 -5.86 20.63 2.25
CA ALA A 256 -4.88 20.63 1.17
C ALA A 256 -3.71 21.59 1.43
N VAL A 257 -3.98 22.78 2.01
CA VAL A 257 -2.93 23.74 2.38
C VAL A 257 -1.99 23.21 3.46
N GLN A 258 -2.46 22.31 4.34
CA GLN A 258 -1.63 21.70 5.38
C GLN A 258 -0.81 20.52 4.84
N LEU A 259 -1.09 20.06 3.62
CA LEU A 259 -0.38 18.98 2.94
C LEU A 259 0.69 19.51 1.98
N THR A 260 1.15 20.74 2.15
CA THR A 260 2.28 21.31 1.40
C THR A 260 3.53 21.54 2.27
N ASP A 261 3.47 21.19 3.56
CA ASP A 261 4.59 21.24 4.50
C ASP A 261 4.62 19.99 5.42
N LEU A 262 5.60 19.90 6.31
CA LEU A 262 5.73 18.81 7.30
C LEU A 262 5.28 19.22 8.71
N ALA A 263 4.59 20.35 8.89
CA ALA A 263 4.10 20.78 10.19
C ALA A 263 3.01 19.84 10.73
N PRO A 264 2.81 19.72 12.04
CA PRO A 264 1.72 18.93 12.59
C PRO A 264 0.36 19.32 12.01
N TYR A 265 -0.43 18.32 11.65
CA TYR A 265 -1.77 18.48 11.10
C TYR A 265 -2.69 19.08 12.16
N ARG A 266 -3.44 20.11 11.76
CA ARG A 266 -4.49 20.73 12.57
C ARG A 266 -5.83 20.16 12.12
N PRO A 267 -6.53 19.41 12.98
CA PRO A 267 -7.78 18.77 12.62
C PRO A 267 -8.82 19.79 12.11
N VAL A 268 -9.34 19.53 10.91
CA VAL A 268 -10.57 20.14 10.42
C VAL A 268 -11.75 19.35 10.99
N SER A 269 -12.88 20.00 11.27
CA SER A 269 -14.05 19.38 11.90
C SER A 269 -14.46 18.10 11.14
N ALA A 270 -14.47 16.97 11.87
CA ALA A 270 -14.87 15.70 11.29
C ALA A 270 -16.38 15.67 11.07
N LEU A 271 -16.80 15.29 9.86
CA LEU A 271 -18.21 15.14 9.51
C LEU A 271 -18.82 13.91 10.21
N PRO A 272 -20.13 13.93 10.52
CA PRO A 272 -20.77 12.80 11.20
C PRO A 272 -20.67 11.53 10.34
N ALA A 273 -20.34 10.41 10.98
CA ALA A 273 -20.33 9.10 10.33
C ALA A 273 -21.71 8.44 10.40
N VAL A 274 -22.06 7.73 9.33
CA VAL A 274 -23.24 6.88 9.25
C VAL A 274 -22.80 5.42 9.28
N ARG A 275 -23.41 4.62 10.15
CA ARG A 275 -23.08 3.19 10.31
C ARG A 275 -24.17 2.32 9.70
N ARG A 276 -23.79 1.26 9.00
CA ARG A 276 -24.70 0.28 8.42
C ARG A 276 -24.13 -1.12 8.60
N ASP A 277 -24.93 -2.00 9.20
CA ASP A 277 -24.60 -3.41 9.33
C ASP A 277 -25.25 -4.19 8.19
N LEU A 278 -24.46 -5.06 7.55
CA LEU A 278 -24.86 -5.88 6.42
C LEU A 278 -24.71 -7.34 6.80
N SER A 279 -25.75 -8.13 6.56
CA SER A 279 -25.66 -9.58 6.60
C SER A 279 -25.57 -10.06 5.15
N VAL A 280 -24.42 -10.58 4.74
CA VAL A 280 -24.16 -11.01 3.36
C VAL A 280 -23.86 -12.50 3.30
N ALA A 281 -24.28 -13.19 2.24
CA ALA A 281 -23.88 -14.57 1.98
C ALA A 281 -22.70 -14.57 1.02
N VAL A 282 -21.69 -15.39 1.29
CA VAL A 282 -20.46 -15.52 0.48
C VAL A 282 -20.10 -16.99 0.29
N ASP A 283 -19.54 -17.33 -0.87
CA ASP A 283 -19.23 -18.71 -1.28
C ASP A 283 -18.03 -19.32 -0.55
N ARG A 284 -17.14 -18.48 -0.01
CA ARG A 284 -15.92 -18.90 0.69
C ARG A 284 -15.67 -17.97 1.86
N THR A 285 -14.80 -18.37 2.79
CA THR A 285 -14.28 -17.47 3.81
C THR A 285 -13.47 -16.38 3.11
N GLU A 286 -14.08 -15.22 2.90
CA GLU A 286 -13.42 -14.06 2.30
C GLU A 286 -12.59 -13.33 3.36
N LEU A 287 -11.43 -12.81 2.96
CA LEU A 287 -10.61 -11.95 3.81
C LEU A 287 -11.09 -10.49 3.70
N ALA A 288 -10.69 -9.65 4.66
CA ALA A 288 -11.07 -8.24 4.67
C ALA A 288 -10.58 -7.50 3.41
N GLU A 289 -9.44 -7.94 2.86
CA GLU A 289 -8.81 -7.40 1.65
C GLU A 289 -9.64 -7.69 0.39
N ASP A 290 -10.23 -8.89 0.30
CA ASP A 290 -11.10 -9.27 -0.81
C ASP A 290 -12.39 -8.44 -0.81
N LEU A 291 -12.98 -8.23 0.38
CA LEU A 291 -14.15 -7.37 0.54
C LEU A 291 -13.82 -5.91 0.21
N GLY A 292 -12.68 -5.41 0.69
CA GLY A 292 -12.23 -4.05 0.44
C GLY A 292 -12.08 -3.75 -1.06
N ASP A 293 -11.51 -4.68 -1.81
CA ASP A 293 -11.35 -4.54 -3.27
C ASP A 293 -12.70 -4.51 -4.00
N ARG A 294 -13.61 -5.43 -3.68
CA ARG A 294 -14.97 -5.47 -4.26
C ARG A 294 -15.75 -4.20 -3.96
N VAL A 295 -15.62 -3.66 -2.73
CA VAL A 295 -16.27 -2.41 -2.34
C VAL A 295 -15.71 -1.23 -3.13
N ARG A 296 -14.39 -1.10 -3.26
CA ARG A 296 -13.78 -0.02 -4.06
C ARG A 296 -14.20 -0.08 -5.52
N ASP A 297 -14.18 -1.27 -6.13
CA ASP A 297 -14.56 -1.44 -7.53
C ASP A 297 -16.03 -1.05 -7.77
N ALA A 298 -16.92 -1.46 -6.88
CA ALA A 298 -18.36 -1.16 -6.97
C ALA A 298 -18.70 0.31 -6.71
N LEU A 299 -17.96 0.97 -5.80
CA LEU A 299 -18.20 2.37 -5.47
C LEU A 299 -17.50 3.35 -6.42
N GLY A 300 -16.36 2.95 -7.00
CA GLY A 300 -15.61 3.78 -7.92
C GLY A 300 -15.25 5.13 -7.30
N PRO A 301 -15.65 6.28 -7.91
CA PRO A 301 -15.38 7.61 -7.35
C PRO A 301 -15.92 7.80 -5.93
N ASP A 302 -16.96 7.08 -5.53
CA ASP A 302 -17.56 7.19 -4.20
C ASP A 302 -16.85 6.34 -3.14
N ALA A 303 -15.79 5.60 -3.49
CA ALA A 303 -15.07 4.73 -2.56
C ALA A 303 -14.51 5.51 -1.35
N ASP A 304 -14.10 6.77 -1.54
CA ASP A 304 -13.60 7.63 -0.47
C ASP A 304 -14.67 7.97 0.59
N CYS A 305 -15.95 7.71 0.31
CA CYS A 305 -17.04 7.83 1.28
C CYS A 305 -17.02 6.71 2.33
N VAL A 306 -16.35 5.59 2.06
CA VAL A 306 -16.24 4.47 2.98
C VAL A 306 -15.03 4.68 3.88
N GLU A 307 -15.29 4.86 5.16
CA GLU A 307 -14.26 5.00 6.18
C GLU A 307 -13.72 3.65 6.63
N SER A 308 -14.60 2.66 6.77
CA SER A 308 -14.17 1.31 7.11
C SER A 308 -15.18 0.24 6.69
N VAL A 309 -14.66 -0.95 6.42
CA VAL A 309 -15.43 -2.18 6.23
C VAL A 309 -14.85 -3.25 7.16
N GLU A 310 -15.64 -3.66 8.15
CA GLU A 310 -15.20 -4.56 9.22
C GLU A 310 -16.05 -5.83 9.23
N ILE A 311 -15.42 -7.00 9.18
CA ILE A 311 -16.12 -8.28 9.41
C ILE A 311 -16.27 -8.47 10.93
N LEU A 312 -17.50 -8.40 11.43
CA LEU A 312 -17.81 -8.59 12.85
C LEU A 312 -17.90 -10.08 13.22
N SER A 313 -18.44 -10.90 12.31
CA SER A 313 -18.55 -12.34 12.50
C SER A 313 -18.69 -13.07 11.16
N SER A 314 -18.33 -14.35 11.18
CA SER A 314 -18.55 -15.30 10.09
C SER A 314 -19.27 -16.52 10.66
N THR A 315 -20.35 -16.93 10.02
CA THR A 315 -21.17 -18.07 10.46
C THR A 315 -21.51 -18.96 9.26
N PRO A 316 -21.21 -20.28 9.30
CA PRO A 316 -21.65 -21.19 8.24
C PRO A 316 -23.16 -21.10 8.03
N CYS A 317 -23.63 -20.96 6.79
CA CYS A 317 -25.06 -20.74 6.52
C CYS A 317 -25.94 -21.88 7.03
N ARG A 318 -25.42 -23.12 7.04
CA ARG A 318 -26.09 -24.30 7.63
C ARG A 318 -26.43 -24.16 9.14
N GLU A 319 -25.76 -23.25 9.85
CA GLU A 319 -25.99 -22.99 11.28
C GLU A 319 -26.96 -21.82 11.51
N LEU A 320 -27.43 -21.16 10.44
CA LEU A 320 -28.36 -20.05 10.55
C LEU A 320 -29.82 -20.52 10.74
N PRO A 321 -30.66 -19.73 11.44
CA PRO A 321 -32.09 -19.98 11.49
C PRO A 321 -32.73 -20.00 10.09
N PRO A 322 -33.78 -20.82 9.85
CA PRO A 322 -34.43 -20.92 8.53
C PRO A 322 -34.91 -19.57 7.96
N GLN A 323 -35.38 -18.67 8.81
CA GLN A 323 -35.82 -17.33 8.38
C GLN A 323 -34.64 -16.50 7.84
N ALA A 324 -33.46 -16.61 8.44
CA ALA A 324 -32.26 -15.91 7.98
C ALA A 324 -31.75 -16.47 6.65
N LEU A 325 -31.78 -17.79 6.47
CA LEU A 325 -31.46 -18.45 5.20
C LEU A 325 -32.36 -17.95 4.06
N THR A 326 -33.68 -17.95 4.26
CA THR A 326 -34.64 -17.46 3.27
C THR A 326 -34.42 -15.98 2.95
N ARG A 327 -34.19 -15.16 3.98
CA ARG A 327 -33.98 -13.71 3.82
C ARG A 327 -32.72 -13.38 3.01
N LEU A 328 -31.67 -14.17 3.18
CA LEU A 328 -30.42 -14.04 2.43
C LEU A 328 -30.46 -14.75 1.07
N GLY A 329 -31.45 -15.64 0.85
CA GLY A 329 -31.40 -16.59 -0.27
C GLY A 329 -30.09 -17.39 -0.28
N ALA A 330 -29.56 -17.71 0.91
CA ALA A 330 -28.26 -18.34 1.08
C ALA A 330 -28.33 -19.85 0.86
N ARG A 331 -27.26 -20.41 0.31
CA ARG A 331 -27.09 -21.87 0.17
C ARG A 331 -26.39 -22.45 1.40
N PRO A 332 -26.62 -23.73 1.76
CA PRO A 332 -26.03 -24.34 2.96
C PRO A 332 -24.48 -24.40 2.97
N ASP A 333 -23.86 -24.38 1.78
CA ASP A 333 -22.40 -24.37 1.58
C ASP A 333 -21.75 -22.99 1.71
N GLN A 334 -22.57 -21.92 1.75
CA GLN A 334 -22.08 -20.55 1.94
C GLN A 334 -21.78 -20.22 3.40
N HIS A 335 -21.11 -19.09 3.61
CA HIS A 335 -20.95 -18.44 4.91
C HIS A 335 -21.74 -17.13 4.93
N ASN A 336 -22.28 -16.77 6.08
CA ASN A 336 -22.82 -15.46 6.34
C ASN A 336 -21.77 -14.60 7.04
N LEU A 337 -21.45 -13.45 6.44
CA LEU A 337 -20.64 -12.42 7.06
C LEU A 337 -21.55 -11.32 7.60
N LEU A 338 -21.35 -10.96 8.86
CA LEU A 338 -21.88 -9.72 9.42
C LEU A 338 -20.82 -8.64 9.22
N VAL A 339 -21.09 -7.68 8.33
CA VAL A 339 -20.15 -6.65 7.92
C VAL A 339 -20.64 -5.29 8.39
N LYS A 340 -19.82 -4.56 9.14
CA LYS A 340 -20.08 -3.17 9.50
C LYS A 340 -19.42 -2.25 8.48
N VAL A 341 -20.22 -1.39 7.87
CA VAL A 341 -19.76 -0.34 6.96
C VAL A 341 -19.91 1.00 7.65
N VAL A 342 -18.81 1.74 7.77
CA VAL A 342 -18.80 3.11 8.26
C VAL A 342 -18.65 4.04 7.06
N LEU A 343 -19.65 4.89 6.87
CA LEU A 343 -19.69 5.87 5.78
C LEU A 343 -19.43 7.26 6.36
N ARG A 344 -18.40 7.93 5.86
CA ARG A 344 -18.07 9.32 6.18
C ARG A 344 -17.36 9.95 5.00
N HIS A 345 -18.05 10.84 4.31
CA HIS A 345 -17.45 11.66 3.26
C HIS A 345 -16.59 12.77 3.89
N LEU A 346 -15.44 13.09 3.28
CA LEU A 346 -14.49 14.08 3.83
C LEU A 346 -14.97 15.53 3.70
N HIS A 347 -15.79 15.85 2.69
CA HIS A 347 -16.19 17.23 2.35
C HIS A 347 -17.68 17.58 2.53
N ARG A 348 -18.58 16.62 2.82
CA ARG A 348 -20.01 16.89 3.00
C ARG A 348 -20.65 15.90 3.97
N THR A 349 -21.66 16.34 4.71
CA THR A 349 -22.51 15.43 5.49
C THR A 349 -23.29 14.52 4.54
N LEU A 350 -23.26 13.22 4.80
CA LEU A 350 -24.10 12.25 4.10
C LEU A 350 -25.51 12.29 4.68
N THR A 351 -26.52 12.43 3.82
CA THR A 351 -27.91 12.20 4.23
C THR A 351 -28.15 10.69 4.42
N ASP A 352 -29.23 10.32 5.12
CA ASP A 352 -29.62 8.91 5.21
C ASP A 352 -29.91 8.29 3.83
N SER A 353 -30.44 9.09 2.90
CA SER A 353 -30.66 8.66 1.52
C SER A 353 -29.34 8.37 0.79
N ASP A 354 -28.35 9.27 0.89
CA ASP A 354 -27.01 9.05 0.34
C ASP A 354 -26.39 7.77 0.92
N ALA A 355 -26.45 7.63 2.25
CA ALA A 355 -25.88 6.50 2.96
C ALA A 355 -26.54 5.17 2.60
N ASN A 356 -27.86 5.16 2.40
CA ASN A 356 -28.59 3.97 1.98
C ASN A 356 -28.26 3.56 0.54
N ALA A 357 -28.12 4.53 -0.37
CA ALA A 357 -27.69 4.25 -1.75
C ALA A 357 -26.26 3.67 -1.81
N LEU A 358 -25.32 4.23 -1.05
CA LEU A 358 -23.96 3.70 -0.93
C LEU A 358 -23.96 2.30 -0.30
N ARG A 359 -24.74 2.12 0.77
CA ARG A 359 -24.91 0.82 1.43
C ARG A 359 -25.44 -0.24 0.47
N ASP A 360 -26.42 0.09 -0.36
CA ASP A 360 -27.01 -0.86 -1.31
C ASP A 360 -26.02 -1.26 -2.39
N ARG A 361 -25.20 -0.33 -2.88
CA ARG A 361 -24.09 -0.66 -3.80
C ARG A 361 -23.06 -1.57 -3.15
N VAL A 362 -22.67 -1.31 -1.90
CA VAL A 362 -21.79 -2.20 -1.13
C VAL A 362 -22.43 -3.57 -0.95
N TYR A 363 -23.70 -3.62 -0.56
CA TYR A 363 -24.43 -4.86 -0.35
C TYR A 363 -24.50 -5.69 -1.64
N ALA A 364 -24.86 -5.08 -2.77
CA ALA A 364 -24.88 -5.72 -4.09
C ALA A 364 -23.50 -6.25 -4.49
N ALA A 365 -22.44 -5.51 -4.16
CA ALA A 365 -21.07 -5.89 -4.48
C ALA A 365 -20.61 -7.11 -3.68
N LEU A 366 -21.07 -7.27 -2.43
CA LEU A 366 -20.61 -8.30 -1.50
C LEU A 366 -21.51 -9.54 -1.47
N HIS A 367 -22.82 -9.38 -1.54
CA HIS A 367 -23.81 -10.46 -1.36
C HIS A 367 -23.87 -11.40 -2.57
N GLN A 368 -23.73 -12.70 -2.32
CA GLN A 368 -23.78 -13.79 -3.31
C GLN A 368 -24.96 -14.75 -3.07
N GLY A 369 -25.92 -14.36 -2.24
CA GLY A 369 -27.18 -15.06 -2.08
C GLY A 369 -28.21 -14.67 -3.14
N ALA A 370 -29.27 -15.45 -3.27
CA ALA A 370 -30.29 -15.26 -4.31
C ALA A 370 -31.35 -14.19 -3.97
N ALA A 371 -31.46 -13.76 -2.70
CA ALA A 371 -32.46 -12.80 -2.24
C ALA A 371 -31.79 -11.54 -1.70
N HIS A 372 -32.26 -10.37 -2.15
CA HIS A 372 -31.64 -9.09 -1.83
C HIS A 372 -32.53 -8.26 -0.89
N GLN A 373 -31.88 -7.53 0.02
CA GLN A 373 -32.52 -6.54 0.88
C GLN A 373 -31.96 -5.16 0.59
N TRP A 374 -32.79 -4.27 0.06
CA TRP A 374 -32.42 -2.89 -0.28
C TRP A 374 -32.89 -1.92 0.80
N ALA A 375 -32.05 -0.93 1.11
CA ALA A 375 -32.33 0.11 2.10
C ALA A 375 -32.86 1.40 1.46
N ALA A 376 -32.48 1.68 0.22
CA ALA A 376 -33.09 2.74 -0.57
C ALA A 376 -34.47 2.28 -1.05
N THR A 377 -35.48 3.14 -0.91
CA THR A 377 -36.77 2.92 -1.57
C THR A 377 -36.58 3.00 -3.07
N ALA A 378 -37.12 2.03 -3.81
CA ALA A 378 -37.17 2.09 -5.27
C ALA A 378 -37.79 3.43 -5.69
N SER A 379 -37.00 4.22 -6.43
CA SER A 379 -37.42 5.52 -6.97
C SER A 379 -38.40 5.33 -8.12
#